data_AF-A0A9X6V7A3-F1
#
_entry.id   AF-A0A9X6V7A3-F1
#
_cell.length_a   1.000
_cell.length_b   1.000
_cell.length_c   1.000
_cell.angle_alpha   90.00
_cell.angle_beta   90.00
_cell.angle_gamma   90.00
#
_symmetry.space_group_name_H-M   'P 1'
#
loop_
_entity.id
_entity.type
_entity.pdbx_description
1 polymer ?
#
loop_
_entity_poly.entity_id
_entity_poly.type
_entity_poly.pdbx_seq_one_letter_code
_entity_poly.pdbx_strand_id
1 'polypeptide(L)'
;MKYKAIAAGLLAANLLAHPISSLAETKKFPDVSDSAWSKDAIYYLVERNVINGMPDGNFMPYGNLTRAQAAKIIATAIGAKVDPNAKPSYNDAKNSWAASFIAAMEKENIIKGREPGVFDPEGKVTRAEMAAMLVRAYNLKSKVTGPVPTKFADLENHWGKEEVNILVELKLSLGTENGWKPNDSITREQAAQLTAQTDKFSKNSDRPVETKKMYIDRKFITYHAPSLSSGISANQHNPQMVEIKEERDGWIKIATSKGDKWTPLVEKTEVINEGFTTYAEASSSSKVMGTHNAQQVTVIEENGSWIRIRMGAGFQWVNKNQLNPVKQGNFLEGKAIIIDPGHGGVDSGNPGYYEKESETVLDVSLRLQKIFEKKTPFTVLFTRTDDTRPGTSASDSLKKRVEFAQKNNGDIFVSIHGNGTEEKNGQGTETFYYESATARGTNPNVSESRLLAEKIQERLVDALGTKDRGVKKGDLYVIRENTMPAVLAELAFVDNKSDADKIATPAQRQRAAEAIYQGILDYYEEMGNNVSSFR
;
A
#
# COMPACT_ATOMS: atom_id res chain seq x y z
N MET A 1 -66.91 12.22 -7.66
CA MET A 1 -66.94 12.51 -9.12
C MET A 1 -65.64 13.23 -9.47
N LYS A 2 -64.76 12.68 -10.33
CA LYS A 2 -64.69 12.88 -11.81
C LYS A 2 -64.67 14.37 -12.19
N TYR A 3 -63.92 14.94 -13.14
CA TYR A 3 -62.75 14.63 -13.99
C TYR A 3 -62.49 15.94 -14.79
N LYS A 4 -61.23 16.19 -15.18
CA LYS A 4 -60.73 16.79 -16.45
C LYS A 4 -61.25 18.17 -16.98
N ALA A 5 -60.30 19.11 -17.04
CA ALA A 5 -59.75 19.87 -18.20
C ALA A 5 -60.63 20.20 -19.45
N ILE A 6 -60.50 21.43 -19.98
CA ILE A 6 -59.88 21.83 -21.28
C ILE A 6 -60.34 23.23 -21.78
N ALA A 7 -59.42 23.97 -22.42
CA ALA A 7 -59.57 25.04 -23.44
C ALA A 7 -60.13 26.41 -23.00
N ALA A 8 -59.82 27.54 -23.63
CA ALA A 8 -58.88 27.94 -24.69
C ALA A 8 -58.86 29.48 -24.70
N GLY A 9 -57.76 30.10 -25.08
CA GLY A 9 -57.67 31.54 -25.27
C GLY A 9 -56.73 31.88 -26.41
N LEU A 10 -57.31 32.17 -27.58
CA LEU A 10 -56.65 32.71 -28.76
C LEU A 10 -55.92 34.01 -28.43
N LEU A 11 -54.75 34.24 -29.04
CA LEU A 11 -54.39 35.58 -29.49
C LEU A 11 -53.61 35.58 -30.80
N ALA A 12 -54.07 36.48 -31.66
CA ALA A 12 -53.83 36.62 -33.07
C ALA A 12 -52.36 36.80 -33.49
N ALA A 13 -52.08 36.27 -34.67
CA ALA A 13 -50.89 36.52 -35.46
C ALA A 13 -50.81 37.98 -35.92
N ASN A 14 -49.64 38.58 -35.75
CA ASN A 14 -49.16 39.67 -36.59
C ASN A 14 -47.91 39.16 -37.33
N LEU A 15 -48.12 38.74 -38.58
CA LEU A 15 -47.06 38.40 -39.52
C LEU A 15 -46.35 39.69 -39.94
N LEU A 16 -45.27 40.04 -39.24
CA LEU A 16 -44.21 40.85 -39.84
C LEU A 16 -43.16 39.89 -40.40
N ALA A 17 -43.21 39.69 -41.71
CA ALA A 17 -42.15 39.04 -42.47
C ALA A 17 -40.85 39.81 -42.28
N HIS A 18 -40.04 39.38 -41.31
CA HIS A 18 -38.64 39.73 -41.24
C HIS A 18 -37.91 38.74 -42.14
N PRO A 19 -36.97 39.19 -42.99
CA PRO A 19 -36.16 38.26 -43.77
C PRO A 19 -35.48 37.31 -42.79
N ILE A 20 -35.67 36.01 -43.03
CA ILE A 20 -34.89 34.94 -42.41
C ILE A 20 -33.43 35.36 -42.56
N SER A 21 -32.74 35.58 -41.44
CA SER A 21 -31.30 35.80 -41.41
C SER A 21 -30.64 34.85 -42.38
N SER A 22 -29.86 35.41 -43.32
CA SER A 22 -28.93 34.64 -44.14
C SER A 22 -28.21 33.65 -43.24
N LEU A 23 -28.34 32.36 -43.53
CA LEU A 23 -27.40 31.36 -43.04
C LEU A 23 -26.02 31.90 -43.39
N ALA A 24 -25.25 32.29 -42.38
CA ALA A 24 -23.90 32.79 -42.57
C ALA A 24 -23.15 31.75 -43.41
N GLU A 25 -22.73 32.14 -44.60
CA GLU A 25 -21.96 31.27 -45.48
C GLU A 25 -20.73 30.81 -44.71
N THR A 26 -20.61 29.50 -44.51
CA THR A 26 -19.48 28.94 -43.76
C THR A 26 -18.22 29.30 -44.53
N LYS A 27 -17.40 30.19 -43.95
CA LYS A 27 -16.17 30.66 -44.58
C LYS A 27 -15.31 29.47 -44.94
N LYS A 28 -15.08 29.23 -46.24
CA LYS A 28 -14.22 28.17 -46.78
C LYS A 28 -12.97 28.77 -47.40
N PHE A 29 -11.85 28.06 -47.26
CA PHE A 29 -10.58 28.43 -47.87
C PHE A 29 -10.32 27.58 -49.12
N PRO A 30 -10.02 28.19 -50.29
CA PRO A 30 -9.79 27.46 -51.54
C PRO A 30 -8.61 26.48 -51.49
N ASP A 31 -7.62 26.75 -50.64
CA ASP A 31 -6.37 26.00 -50.50
C ASP A 31 -6.39 25.00 -49.34
N VAL A 32 -7.55 24.77 -48.71
CA VAL A 32 -7.74 23.72 -47.69
C VAL A 32 -8.56 22.59 -48.31
N SER A 33 -7.89 21.50 -48.66
CA SER A 33 -8.54 20.30 -49.22
C SER A 33 -9.62 19.75 -48.28
N ASP A 34 -10.72 19.26 -48.85
CA ASP A 34 -11.79 18.61 -48.10
C ASP A 34 -11.34 17.34 -47.37
N SER A 35 -10.25 16.70 -47.83
CA SER A 35 -9.63 15.52 -47.23
C SER A 35 -8.43 15.85 -46.34
N ALA A 36 -8.14 17.13 -46.09
CA ALA A 36 -7.00 17.53 -45.27
C ALA A 36 -7.23 17.09 -43.81
N TRP A 37 -6.22 16.43 -43.22
CA TRP A 37 -6.24 15.97 -41.82
C TRP A 37 -6.43 17.10 -40.80
N SER A 38 -6.09 18.34 -41.19
CA SER A 38 -6.17 19.56 -40.38
C SER A 38 -7.47 20.35 -40.58
N LYS A 39 -8.33 19.95 -41.54
CA LYS A 39 -9.55 20.68 -41.93
C LYS A 39 -10.46 21.01 -40.75
N ASP A 40 -10.82 19.99 -39.96
CA ASP A 40 -11.76 20.15 -38.85
C ASP A 40 -11.19 21.04 -37.74
N ALA A 41 -9.87 21.02 -37.54
CA ALA A 41 -9.21 21.90 -36.59
C ALA A 41 -9.17 23.35 -37.08
N ILE A 42 -8.91 23.56 -38.36
CA ILE A 42 -8.92 24.88 -38.99
C ILE A 42 -10.32 25.49 -38.84
N TYR A 43 -11.37 24.81 -39.30
CA TYR A 43 -12.71 25.37 -39.27
C TYR A 43 -13.26 25.52 -37.85
N TYR A 44 -12.89 24.64 -36.91
CA TYR A 44 -13.18 24.85 -35.48
C TYR A 44 -12.64 26.18 -34.96
N LEU A 45 -11.40 26.55 -35.32
CA LEU A 45 -10.81 27.81 -34.89
C LEU A 45 -11.37 29.02 -35.64
N VAL A 46 -11.82 28.85 -36.89
CA VAL A 46 -12.54 29.88 -37.65
C VAL A 46 -13.89 30.20 -37.01
N GLU A 47 -14.68 29.17 -36.70
CA GLU A 47 -15.98 29.32 -36.02
C GLU A 47 -15.86 30.05 -34.67
N ARG A 48 -14.72 29.86 -34.01
CA ARG A 48 -14.36 30.53 -32.76
C ARG A 48 -13.74 31.92 -32.94
N ASN A 49 -13.63 32.43 -34.16
CA ASN A 49 -12.97 33.69 -34.51
C ASN A 49 -11.50 33.78 -34.04
N VAL A 50 -10.82 32.63 -33.89
CA VAL A 50 -9.40 32.57 -33.50
C VAL A 50 -8.51 32.79 -34.71
N ILE A 51 -8.90 32.25 -35.87
CA ILE A 51 -8.20 32.42 -37.14
C ILE A 51 -9.16 32.88 -38.23
N ASN A 52 -8.70 33.79 -39.10
CA ASN A 52 -9.54 34.38 -40.15
C ASN A 52 -8.98 34.17 -41.57
N GLY A 53 -7.92 33.37 -41.72
CA GLY A 53 -7.19 33.25 -42.99
C GLY A 53 -6.39 34.51 -43.34
N MET A 54 -5.93 34.56 -44.58
CA MET A 54 -5.10 35.64 -45.13
C MET A 54 -5.98 36.62 -45.94
N PRO A 55 -5.51 37.86 -46.18
CA PRO A 55 -6.29 38.88 -46.90
C PRO A 55 -6.66 38.49 -48.34
N ASP A 56 -5.89 37.59 -48.97
CA ASP A 56 -6.13 37.05 -50.31
C ASP A 56 -7.21 35.97 -50.35
N GLY A 57 -7.84 35.65 -49.21
CA GLY A 57 -8.89 34.65 -49.09
C GLY A 57 -8.37 33.22 -48.88
N ASN A 58 -7.05 32.99 -48.81
CA ASN A 58 -6.46 31.68 -48.57
C ASN A 58 -6.18 31.42 -47.08
N PHE A 59 -6.00 30.15 -46.70
CA PHE A 59 -5.52 29.79 -45.37
C PHE A 59 -3.99 29.72 -45.30
N MET A 60 -3.32 29.29 -46.38
CA MET A 60 -1.91 28.94 -46.51
C MET A 60 -1.45 27.82 -45.56
N PRO A 61 -1.95 26.58 -45.69
CA PRO A 61 -1.71 25.50 -44.72
C PRO A 61 -0.22 25.19 -44.48
N TYR A 62 0.59 25.21 -45.54
CA TYR A 62 2.03 24.91 -45.48
C TYR A 62 2.92 26.11 -45.12
N GLY A 63 2.34 27.31 -44.96
CA GLY A 63 3.08 28.50 -44.57
C GLY A 63 3.53 28.43 -43.11
N ASN A 64 4.73 28.92 -42.80
CA ASN A 64 5.26 28.95 -41.43
C ASN A 64 4.76 30.16 -40.63
N LEU A 65 4.31 29.91 -39.40
CA LEU A 65 3.86 30.96 -38.48
C LEU A 65 5.02 31.76 -37.89
N THR A 66 4.79 33.06 -37.69
CA THR A 66 5.65 33.88 -36.85
C THR A 66 5.26 33.78 -35.38
N ARG A 67 6.17 34.15 -34.47
CA ARG A 67 5.89 34.16 -33.02
C ARG A 67 4.78 35.14 -32.65
N ALA A 68 4.68 36.29 -33.32
CA ALA A 68 3.57 37.24 -33.16
C ALA A 68 2.23 36.62 -33.55
N GLN A 69 2.19 35.88 -34.67
CA GLN A 69 0.97 35.18 -35.09
C GLN A 69 0.57 34.09 -34.11
N ALA A 70 1.52 33.29 -33.61
CA ALA A 70 1.24 32.28 -32.58
C ALA A 70 0.71 32.89 -31.28
N ALA A 71 1.31 33.99 -30.81
CA ALA A 71 0.86 34.69 -29.61
C ALA A 71 -0.60 35.17 -29.74
N LYS A 72 -0.97 35.77 -30.89
CA LYS A 72 -2.35 36.17 -31.16
C LYS A 72 -3.29 34.95 -31.18
N ILE A 73 -2.93 33.89 -31.91
CA ILE A 73 -3.76 32.68 -32.02
C ILE A 73 -4.05 32.11 -30.63
N ILE A 74 -3.03 31.93 -29.79
CA ILE A 74 -3.19 31.33 -28.46
C ILE A 74 -3.97 32.28 -27.54
N ALA A 75 -3.65 33.57 -27.52
CA ALA A 75 -4.36 34.55 -26.70
C ALA A 75 -5.86 34.60 -27.03
N THR A 76 -6.22 34.58 -28.32
CA THR A 76 -7.62 34.52 -28.75
C THR A 76 -8.25 33.15 -28.45
N ALA A 77 -7.51 32.05 -28.62
CA ALA A 77 -8.00 30.70 -28.33
C ALA A 77 -8.39 30.53 -26.86
N ILE A 78 -7.60 31.04 -25.91
CA ILE A 78 -7.92 30.98 -24.47
C ILE A 78 -8.87 32.08 -24.00
N GLY A 79 -9.27 33.01 -24.88
CA GLY A 79 -10.13 34.13 -24.51
C GLY A 79 -9.47 35.13 -23.57
N ALA A 80 -8.16 35.34 -23.72
CA ALA A 80 -7.40 36.26 -22.88
C ALA A 80 -7.96 37.69 -22.97
N LYS A 81 -7.95 38.40 -21.83
CA LYS A 81 -8.30 39.82 -21.79
C LYS A 81 -7.15 40.63 -22.37
N VAL A 82 -7.35 41.19 -23.56
CA VAL A 82 -6.35 41.98 -24.27
C VAL A 82 -6.68 43.46 -24.12
N ASP A 83 -5.79 44.22 -23.48
CA ASP A 83 -5.82 45.67 -23.49
C ASP A 83 -5.14 46.18 -24.76
N PRO A 84 -5.85 46.88 -25.68
CA PRO A 84 -5.28 47.37 -26.93
C PRO A 84 -4.06 48.28 -26.76
N ASN A 85 -3.92 48.95 -25.61
CA ASN A 85 -2.83 49.89 -25.34
C ASN A 85 -1.66 49.28 -24.56
N ALA A 86 -1.80 48.03 -24.09
CA ALA A 86 -0.75 47.36 -23.34
C ALA A 86 0.47 47.06 -24.23
N LYS A 87 1.67 47.25 -23.67
CA LYS A 87 2.94 46.96 -24.33
C LYS A 87 3.70 45.88 -23.54
N PRO A 88 4.34 44.91 -24.23
CA PRO A 88 5.15 43.91 -23.57
C PRO A 88 6.47 44.49 -23.08
N SER A 89 7.18 43.75 -22.22
CA SER A 89 8.50 44.15 -21.72
C SER A 89 9.58 44.08 -22.82
N TYR A 90 9.39 43.22 -23.83
CA TYR A 90 10.33 43.00 -24.93
C TYR A 90 10.47 44.23 -25.84
N ASN A 91 11.69 44.71 -26.03
CA ASN A 91 11.98 45.97 -26.71
C ASN A 91 11.58 45.96 -28.19
N ASP A 92 11.79 44.84 -28.86
CA ASP A 92 11.48 44.61 -30.27
C ASP A 92 9.98 44.36 -30.54
N ALA A 93 9.19 44.08 -29.51
CA ALA A 93 7.75 43.82 -29.64
C ALA A 93 6.85 44.99 -29.20
N LYS A 94 7.39 46.05 -28.57
CA LYS A 94 6.61 47.20 -28.06
C LYS A 94 5.73 47.90 -29.09
N ASN A 95 6.17 47.91 -30.36
CA ASN A 95 5.47 48.53 -31.48
C ASN A 95 5.00 47.50 -32.52
N SER A 96 5.05 46.20 -32.19
CA SER A 96 4.52 45.15 -33.05
C SER A 96 3.01 45.27 -33.19
N TRP A 97 2.46 44.88 -34.33
CA TRP A 97 1.01 44.73 -34.52
C TRP A 97 0.38 43.76 -33.52
N ALA A 98 1.19 42.86 -32.93
CA ALA A 98 0.76 41.90 -31.91
C ALA A 98 1.08 42.34 -30.48
N ALA A 99 1.55 43.59 -30.25
CA ALA A 99 2.05 44.05 -28.95
C ALA A 99 1.09 43.76 -27.79
N SER A 100 -0.20 44.08 -27.94
CA SER A 100 -1.21 43.86 -26.90
C SER A 100 -1.45 42.39 -26.59
N PHE A 101 -1.41 41.50 -27.59
CA PHE A 101 -1.51 40.05 -27.39
C PHE A 101 -0.27 39.48 -26.69
N ILE A 102 0.91 39.93 -27.09
CA ILE A 102 2.19 39.55 -26.47
C ILE A 102 2.18 40.00 -25.00
N ALA A 103 1.78 41.24 -24.71
CA ALA A 103 1.67 41.76 -23.35
C ALA A 103 0.71 40.93 -22.47
N ALA A 104 -0.46 40.57 -23.01
CA ALA A 104 -1.43 39.74 -22.30
C ALA A 104 -0.87 38.33 -21.97
N MET A 105 -0.17 37.70 -22.93
CA MET A 105 0.44 36.38 -22.71
C MET A 105 1.65 36.42 -21.79
N GLU A 106 2.43 37.50 -21.83
CA GLU A 106 3.58 37.71 -20.95
C GLU A 106 3.13 37.85 -19.50
N LYS A 107 2.08 38.64 -19.25
CA LYS A 107 1.52 38.86 -17.91
C LYS A 107 1.12 37.55 -17.22
N GLU A 108 0.61 36.59 -17.99
CA GLU A 108 0.20 35.26 -17.51
C GLU A 108 1.35 34.23 -17.55
N ASN A 109 2.59 34.65 -17.84
CA ASN A 109 3.78 33.81 -17.99
C ASN A 109 3.65 32.68 -19.04
N ILE A 110 2.79 32.88 -20.05
CA ILE A 110 2.53 31.89 -21.10
C ILE A 110 3.67 31.89 -22.14
N ILE A 111 4.16 33.08 -22.48
CA ILE A 111 5.25 33.26 -23.44
C ILE A 111 6.55 33.67 -22.75
N LYS A 112 7.68 33.33 -23.39
CA LYS A 112 9.02 33.77 -23.01
C LYS A 112 9.75 34.30 -24.25
N GLY A 113 10.59 35.30 -24.06
CA GLY A 113 11.52 35.78 -25.09
C GLY A 113 12.59 34.75 -25.43
N ARG A 114 13.26 34.92 -26.57
CA ARG A 114 14.41 34.08 -26.96
C ARG A 114 15.67 34.49 -26.21
N GLU A 115 15.78 35.78 -25.95
CA GLU A 115 16.86 36.40 -25.17
C GLU A 115 16.27 37.44 -24.21
N PRO A 116 17.01 37.87 -23.18
CA PRO A 116 16.56 38.93 -22.29
C PRO A 116 16.12 40.18 -23.06
N GLY A 117 14.84 40.54 -22.97
CA GLY A 117 14.28 41.72 -23.65
C GLY A 117 13.99 41.56 -25.15
N VAL A 118 14.16 40.37 -25.74
CA VAL A 118 13.91 40.11 -27.17
C VAL A 118 12.85 39.02 -27.35
N PHE A 119 11.72 39.38 -27.98
CA PHE A 119 10.65 38.44 -28.29
C PHE A 119 10.80 37.79 -29.65
N ASP A 120 11.37 38.49 -30.63
CA ASP A 120 11.44 38.17 -32.05
C ASP A 120 10.06 37.93 -32.69
N PRO A 121 9.22 38.97 -32.86
CA PRO A 121 7.83 38.84 -33.32
C PRO A 121 7.69 38.29 -34.74
N GLU A 122 8.62 38.61 -35.64
CA GLU A 122 8.58 38.18 -37.04
C GLU A 122 9.33 36.86 -37.29
N GLY A 123 10.17 36.44 -36.34
CA GLY A 123 10.83 35.14 -36.35
C GLY A 123 9.84 33.99 -36.42
N LYS A 124 10.23 32.93 -37.13
CA LYS A 124 9.40 31.71 -37.25
C LYS A 124 9.36 30.98 -35.93
N VAL A 125 8.16 30.59 -35.51
CA VAL A 125 7.96 29.82 -34.28
C VAL A 125 8.21 28.34 -34.56
N THR A 126 9.03 27.72 -33.72
CA THR A 126 9.30 26.29 -33.78
C THR A 126 8.14 25.49 -33.21
N ARG A 127 8.09 24.20 -33.56
CA ARG A 127 7.11 23.27 -33.00
C ARG A 127 7.23 23.20 -31.47
N ALA A 128 8.44 23.14 -30.92
CA ALA A 128 8.64 23.12 -29.47
C ALA A 128 8.20 24.43 -28.78
N GLU A 129 8.48 25.60 -29.38
CA GLU A 129 7.97 26.87 -28.86
C GLU A 129 6.44 26.90 -28.83
N MET A 130 5.76 26.45 -29.89
CA MET A 130 4.31 26.34 -29.91
C MET A 130 3.78 25.41 -28.82
N ALA A 131 4.41 24.24 -28.65
CA ALA A 131 4.03 23.28 -27.61
C ALA A 131 4.16 23.88 -26.20
N ALA A 132 5.29 24.56 -25.94
CA ALA A 132 5.53 25.20 -24.65
C ALA A 132 4.51 26.31 -24.35
N MET A 133 4.12 27.09 -25.36
CA MET A 133 3.06 28.10 -25.19
C MET A 133 1.71 27.44 -24.87
N LEU A 134 1.31 26.38 -25.58
CA LEU A 134 0.04 25.69 -25.33
C LEU A 134 -0.02 25.01 -23.96
N VAL A 135 1.07 24.35 -23.54
CA VAL A 135 1.16 23.70 -22.22
C VAL A 135 0.98 24.70 -21.09
N ARG A 136 1.57 25.90 -21.21
CA ARG A 136 1.40 26.97 -20.22
C ARG A 136 0.01 27.60 -20.29
N ALA A 137 -0.45 27.94 -21.50
CA ALA A 137 -1.73 28.61 -21.72
C ALA A 137 -2.93 27.82 -21.15
N TYR A 138 -2.89 26.49 -21.26
CA TYR A 138 -3.96 25.61 -20.78
C TYR A 138 -3.62 24.89 -19.47
N ASN A 139 -2.53 25.28 -18.80
CA ASN A 139 -2.03 24.67 -17.55
C ASN A 139 -1.96 23.13 -17.62
N LEU A 140 -1.49 22.57 -18.75
CA LEU A 140 -1.54 21.14 -19.01
C LEU A 140 -0.62 20.33 -18.09
N LYS A 141 0.42 20.96 -17.51
CA LYS A 141 1.30 20.32 -16.53
C LYS A 141 0.54 19.85 -15.28
N SER A 142 -0.54 20.54 -14.89
CA SER A 142 -1.41 20.11 -13.78
C SER A 142 -2.19 18.82 -14.07
N LYS A 143 -2.29 18.42 -15.34
CA LYS A 143 -3.05 17.24 -15.78
C LYS A 143 -2.22 15.96 -15.82
N VAL A 144 -0.93 16.05 -15.50
CA VAL A 144 -0.01 14.91 -15.40
C VAL A 144 0.76 14.97 -14.09
N THR A 145 1.35 13.87 -13.65
CA THR A 145 2.16 13.81 -12.44
C THR A 145 3.36 12.89 -12.62
N GLY A 146 4.52 13.34 -12.15
CA GLY A 146 5.78 12.64 -12.37
C GLY A 146 6.35 12.85 -13.78
N PRO A 147 7.49 12.23 -14.08
CA PRO A 147 8.16 12.37 -15.38
C PRO A 147 7.32 11.74 -16.49
N VAL A 148 7.04 12.47 -17.56
CA VAL A 148 6.29 11.93 -18.71
C VAL A 148 7.26 11.21 -19.67
N PRO A 149 6.95 9.98 -20.15
CA PRO A 149 7.83 9.21 -21.01
C PRO A 149 8.19 9.94 -22.29
N THR A 150 9.45 9.79 -22.71
CA THR A 150 9.92 10.32 -23.99
C THR A 150 9.72 9.26 -25.06
N LYS A 151 8.78 9.51 -25.99
CA LYS A 151 8.45 8.56 -27.07
C LYS A 151 9.27 8.76 -28.34
N PHE A 152 9.85 9.94 -28.52
CA PHE A 152 10.58 10.31 -29.74
C PHE A 152 12.04 10.59 -29.40
N ALA A 153 12.97 9.94 -30.10
CA ALA A 153 14.40 10.02 -29.83
C ALA A 153 14.97 11.45 -30.01
N ASP A 154 14.39 12.23 -30.91
CA ASP A 154 14.77 13.62 -31.18
C ASP A 154 14.39 14.60 -30.04
N LEU A 155 13.74 14.11 -28.98
CA LEU A 155 13.42 14.88 -27.78
C LEU A 155 14.38 14.64 -26.61
N GLU A 156 15.20 13.59 -26.62
CA GLU A 156 15.91 13.13 -25.42
C GLU A 156 16.76 14.20 -24.74
N ASN A 157 17.39 15.08 -25.54
CA ASN A 157 18.25 16.18 -25.08
C ASN A 157 17.69 17.56 -25.45
N HIS A 158 16.40 17.65 -25.79
CA HIS A 158 15.79 18.89 -26.26
C HIS A 158 15.19 19.70 -25.12
N TRP A 159 15.34 21.03 -25.13
CA TRP A 159 14.83 21.91 -24.04
C TRP A 159 13.31 21.80 -23.84
N GLY A 160 12.57 21.60 -24.93
CA GLY A 160 11.10 21.45 -24.91
C GLY A 160 10.60 20.02 -24.66
N LYS A 161 11.49 19.09 -24.25
CA LYS A 161 11.16 17.68 -24.01
C LYS A 161 9.94 17.49 -23.12
N GLU A 162 9.89 18.20 -22.00
CA GLU A 162 8.80 18.08 -21.03
C GLU A 162 7.46 18.51 -21.64
N GLU A 163 7.39 19.70 -22.24
CA GLU A 163 6.14 20.21 -22.81
C GLU A 163 5.64 19.36 -23.98
N VAL A 164 6.54 18.86 -24.82
CA VAL A 164 6.18 17.95 -25.92
C VAL A 164 5.64 16.62 -25.39
N ASN A 165 6.31 16.01 -24.41
CA ASN A 165 5.86 14.75 -23.82
C ASN A 165 4.47 14.88 -23.20
N ILE A 166 4.16 16.03 -22.56
CA ILE A 166 2.81 16.32 -22.04
C ILE A 166 1.76 16.29 -23.15
N LEU A 167 2.01 16.99 -24.27
CA LEU A 167 1.06 16.99 -25.40
C LEU A 167 0.85 15.59 -25.98
N VAL A 168 1.92 14.81 -26.10
CA VAL A 168 1.87 13.45 -26.63
C VAL A 168 1.08 12.52 -25.69
N GLU A 169 1.28 12.66 -24.38
CA GLU A 169 0.61 11.82 -23.38
C GLU A 169 -0.88 12.14 -23.23
N LEU A 170 -1.24 13.42 -23.35
CA LEU A 170 -2.63 13.87 -23.39
C LEU A 170 -3.31 13.57 -24.75
N LYS A 171 -2.59 12.92 -25.68
CA LYS A 171 -3.02 12.60 -27.05
C LYS A 171 -3.39 13.83 -27.87
N LEU A 172 -2.77 14.97 -27.57
CA LEU A 172 -2.94 16.24 -28.29
C LEU A 172 -1.97 16.35 -29.48
N SER A 173 -0.89 15.57 -29.47
CA SER A 173 0.07 15.47 -30.56
C SER A 173 0.47 14.01 -30.81
N LEU A 174 0.52 13.60 -32.06
CA LEU A 174 0.93 12.24 -32.46
C LEU A 174 2.37 12.18 -33.02
N GLY A 175 3.07 13.32 -33.09
CA GLY A 175 4.37 13.41 -33.77
C GLY A 175 4.26 13.26 -35.29
N THR A 176 5.36 12.87 -35.93
CA THR A 176 5.44 12.52 -37.36
C THR A 176 6.02 11.11 -37.50
N GLU A 177 5.99 10.54 -38.70
CA GLU A 177 6.62 9.23 -38.98
C GLU A 177 8.11 9.20 -38.65
N ASN A 178 8.79 10.35 -38.71
CA ASN A 178 10.24 10.49 -38.52
C ASN A 178 10.59 11.32 -37.27
N GLY A 179 9.87 11.12 -36.17
CA GLY A 179 10.11 11.83 -34.91
C GLY A 179 9.14 12.98 -34.65
N TRP A 180 9.36 13.76 -33.59
CA TRP A 180 8.49 14.89 -33.27
C TRP A 180 8.89 16.20 -33.96
N LYS A 181 10.16 16.31 -34.37
CA LYS A 181 10.82 17.43 -35.05
C LYS A 181 10.70 18.74 -34.28
N PRO A 182 11.28 18.84 -33.07
CA PRO A 182 11.03 19.98 -32.18
C PRO A 182 11.57 21.33 -32.68
N ASN A 183 12.64 21.31 -33.49
CA ASN A 183 13.30 22.50 -34.01
C ASN A 183 12.71 23.01 -35.34
N ASP A 184 11.86 22.23 -36.00
CA ASP A 184 11.26 22.66 -37.27
C ASP A 184 10.29 23.82 -37.01
N SER A 185 10.23 24.76 -37.95
CA SER A 185 9.19 25.79 -37.96
C SER A 185 7.82 25.14 -38.10
N ILE A 186 6.85 25.58 -37.29
CA ILE A 186 5.50 25.02 -37.37
C ILE A 186 4.72 25.65 -38.53
N THR A 187 4.06 24.81 -39.31
CA THR A 187 3.15 25.28 -40.35
C THR A 187 1.81 25.73 -39.75
N ARG A 188 1.06 26.53 -40.49
CA ARG A 188 -0.25 27.05 -40.08
C ARG A 188 -1.26 25.94 -39.81
N GLU A 189 -1.27 24.89 -40.63
CA GLU A 189 -2.16 23.74 -40.39
C GLU A 189 -1.78 22.95 -39.14
N GLN A 190 -0.48 22.79 -38.85
CA GLN A 190 -0.01 22.08 -37.67
C GLN A 190 -0.33 22.85 -36.39
N ALA A 191 -0.15 24.18 -36.42
CA ALA A 191 -0.51 25.05 -35.31
C ALA A 191 -2.03 25.08 -35.07
N ALA A 192 -2.83 25.10 -36.15
CA ALA A 192 -4.28 24.99 -36.05
C ALA A 192 -4.70 23.66 -35.42
N GLN A 193 -4.11 22.53 -35.85
CA GLN A 193 -4.39 21.24 -35.22
C GLN A 193 -4.06 21.26 -33.72
N LEU A 194 -2.83 21.59 -33.34
CA LEU A 194 -2.41 21.54 -31.95
C LEU A 194 -3.25 22.46 -31.06
N THR A 195 -3.57 23.66 -31.53
CA THR A 195 -4.41 24.62 -30.80
C THR A 195 -5.83 24.11 -30.66
N ALA A 196 -6.46 23.64 -31.74
CA ALA A 196 -7.83 23.14 -31.70
C ALA A 196 -7.97 21.91 -30.80
N GLN A 197 -7.05 20.95 -30.89
CA GLN A 197 -7.07 19.76 -30.05
C GLN A 197 -6.90 20.11 -28.57
N THR A 198 -5.96 21.01 -28.26
CA THR A 198 -5.72 21.47 -26.88
C THR A 198 -6.92 22.22 -26.31
N ASP A 199 -7.52 23.11 -27.10
CA ASP A 199 -8.69 23.88 -26.65
C ASP A 199 -9.92 22.98 -26.45
N LYS A 200 -10.19 22.07 -27.39
CA LYS A 200 -11.27 21.08 -27.26
C LYS A 200 -11.04 20.20 -26.03
N PHE A 201 -9.80 19.76 -25.79
CA PHE A 201 -9.44 19.00 -24.60
C PHE A 201 -9.74 19.76 -23.31
N SER A 202 -9.41 21.05 -23.26
CA SER A 202 -9.64 21.87 -22.05
C SER A 202 -11.10 22.23 -21.80
N LYS A 203 -11.95 22.27 -22.84
CA LYS A 203 -13.36 22.68 -22.73
C LYS A 203 -14.34 21.54 -22.60
N ASN A 204 -13.91 20.31 -22.77
CA ASN A 204 -14.80 19.17 -22.70
C ASN A 204 -15.11 18.81 -21.23
N SER A 205 -16.20 19.37 -20.71
CA SER A 205 -16.72 19.18 -19.34
C SER A 205 -17.20 17.74 -19.05
N ASP A 206 -17.47 16.96 -20.10
CA ASP A 206 -18.04 15.60 -20.00
C ASP A 206 -16.98 14.50 -19.80
N ARG A 207 -15.69 14.86 -19.68
CA ARG A 207 -14.70 13.92 -19.17
C ARG A 207 -14.79 13.91 -17.64
N PRO A 208 -15.10 12.76 -17.00
CA PRO A 208 -15.24 12.69 -15.56
C PRO A 208 -13.96 13.18 -14.87
N VAL A 209 -14.15 13.99 -13.83
CA VAL A 209 -13.18 14.50 -12.84
C VAL A 209 -11.74 14.03 -13.10
N GLU A 210 -10.91 14.99 -13.50
CA GLU A 210 -9.43 15.01 -13.47
C GLU A 210 -8.76 13.66 -13.17
N THR A 211 -8.68 12.81 -14.18
CA THR A 211 -7.88 11.60 -14.10
C THR A 211 -6.40 11.99 -14.15
N LYS A 212 -5.83 12.26 -12.98
CA LYS A 212 -4.41 12.55 -12.80
C LYS A 212 -3.64 11.34 -13.28
N LYS A 213 -2.90 11.48 -14.38
CA LYS A 213 -2.06 10.39 -14.90
C LYS A 213 -0.67 10.46 -14.29
N MET A 214 -0.10 9.32 -13.96
CA MET A 214 1.29 9.22 -13.49
C MET A 214 2.07 8.20 -14.28
N TYR A 215 3.32 8.52 -14.64
CA TYR A 215 4.24 7.49 -15.11
C TYR A 215 4.92 6.86 -13.91
N ILE A 216 4.81 5.53 -13.80
CA ILE A 216 5.66 4.77 -12.89
C ILE A 216 6.83 4.27 -13.73
N ASP A 217 8.02 4.83 -13.50
CA ASP A 217 9.26 4.61 -14.26
C ASP A 217 10.03 3.33 -13.87
N ARG A 218 9.50 2.61 -12.88
CA ARG A 218 10.02 1.35 -12.38
C ARG A 218 8.99 0.24 -12.52
N LYS A 219 9.44 -1.00 -12.40
CA LYS A 219 8.52 -2.11 -12.18
C LYS A 219 7.83 -1.94 -10.83
N PHE A 220 6.52 -2.14 -10.75
CA PHE A 220 5.74 -1.90 -9.53
C PHE A 220 4.75 -3.02 -9.23
N ILE A 221 4.25 -3.04 -7.99
CA ILE A 221 3.34 -4.06 -7.46
C ILE A 221 2.01 -3.41 -7.13
N THR A 222 0.92 -4.15 -7.33
CA THR A 222 -0.42 -3.70 -6.96
C THR A 222 -0.99 -4.52 -5.81
N TYR A 223 -1.78 -3.89 -4.96
CA TYR A 223 -2.31 -4.41 -3.70
C TYR A 223 -3.83 -4.28 -3.63
N HIS A 224 -4.45 -5.08 -2.76
CA HIS A 224 -5.90 -5.05 -2.55
C HIS A 224 -6.36 -3.83 -1.73
N ALA A 225 -5.52 -3.38 -0.79
CA ALA A 225 -5.74 -2.18 0.02
C ALA A 225 -4.43 -1.34 0.09
N PRO A 226 -4.46 -0.10 0.59
CA PRO A 226 -3.26 0.72 0.77
C PRO A 226 -2.44 0.26 1.99
N SER A 227 -1.99 -1.00 1.96
CA SER A 227 -1.22 -1.64 3.02
C SER A 227 -0.44 -2.84 2.48
N LEU A 228 0.82 -2.98 2.93
CA LEU A 228 1.68 -4.13 2.60
C LEU A 228 1.18 -5.45 3.22
N SER A 229 0.25 -5.41 4.17
CA SER A 229 -0.39 -6.62 4.74
C SER A 229 -1.69 -7.02 4.03
N SER A 230 -2.10 -6.29 3.00
CA SER A 230 -3.34 -6.59 2.26
C SER A 230 -3.20 -7.70 1.21
N GLY A 231 -1.97 -8.21 1.02
CA GLY A 231 -1.63 -9.15 -0.05
C GLY A 231 -1.46 -8.46 -1.42
N ILE A 232 -0.61 -9.06 -2.26
CA ILE A 232 -0.40 -8.60 -3.63
C ILE A 232 -1.53 -9.10 -4.56
N SER A 233 -1.96 -8.23 -5.47
CA SER A 233 -2.96 -8.56 -6.50
C SER A 233 -2.33 -8.98 -7.84
N ALA A 234 -1.05 -8.69 -8.02
CA ALA A 234 -0.27 -9.06 -9.20
C ALA A 234 1.21 -9.17 -8.82
N ASN A 235 1.93 -10.10 -9.44
CA ASN A 235 3.34 -10.31 -9.16
C ASN A 235 4.20 -9.11 -9.56
N GLN A 236 3.99 -8.50 -10.73
CA GLN A 236 4.72 -7.30 -11.12
C GLN A 236 4.12 -6.66 -12.37
N HIS A 237 4.16 -5.33 -12.44
CA HIS A 237 3.84 -4.55 -13.63
C HIS A 237 5.11 -3.92 -14.20
N ASN A 238 5.18 -3.80 -15.53
CA ASN A 238 6.23 -3.03 -16.19
C ASN A 238 5.99 -1.53 -16.02
N PRO A 239 7.06 -0.69 -16.13
CA PRO A 239 6.93 0.75 -16.16
C PRO A 239 5.88 1.19 -17.17
N GLN A 240 4.89 1.98 -16.72
CA GLN A 240 3.79 2.40 -17.57
C GLN A 240 3.09 3.63 -17.00
N MET A 241 2.31 4.28 -17.86
CA MET A 241 1.37 5.30 -17.43
C MET A 241 0.19 4.65 -16.73
N VAL A 242 -0.17 5.18 -15.58
CA VAL A 242 -1.33 4.76 -14.79
C VAL A 242 -2.28 5.93 -14.59
N GLU A 243 -3.57 5.61 -14.53
CA GLU A 243 -4.61 6.57 -14.17
C GLU A 243 -4.80 6.56 -12.67
N ILE A 244 -4.59 7.69 -11.98
CA ILE A 244 -4.80 7.82 -10.54
C ILE A 244 -6.26 8.19 -10.29
N LYS A 245 -6.93 7.35 -9.50
CA LYS A 245 -8.30 7.55 -9.02
C LYS A 245 -8.35 8.19 -7.63
N GLU A 246 -7.34 7.92 -6.81
CA GLU A 246 -7.27 8.35 -5.41
C GLU A 246 -5.79 8.38 -4.97
N GLU A 247 -5.43 9.31 -4.09
CA GLU A 247 -4.11 9.40 -3.45
C GLU A 247 -4.32 9.66 -1.96
N ARG A 248 -3.71 8.83 -1.09
CA ARG A 248 -3.71 9.02 0.36
C ARG A 248 -2.57 8.27 1.03
N ASP A 249 -1.99 8.86 2.07
CA ASP A 249 -0.98 8.23 2.95
C ASP A 249 0.21 7.58 2.22
N GLY A 250 0.67 8.19 1.12
CA GLY A 250 1.77 7.65 0.31
C GLY A 250 1.38 6.53 -0.67
N TRP A 251 0.08 6.25 -0.82
CA TRP A 251 -0.47 5.29 -1.76
C TRP A 251 -1.33 5.95 -2.83
N ILE A 252 -1.32 5.36 -4.02
CA ILE A 252 -2.21 5.73 -5.11
C ILE A 252 -3.09 4.54 -5.50
N LYS A 253 -4.38 4.82 -5.71
CA LYS A 253 -5.30 3.89 -6.36
C LYS A 253 -5.24 4.13 -7.86
N ILE A 254 -4.95 3.08 -8.60
CA ILE A 254 -4.78 3.11 -10.06
C ILE A 254 -5.81 2.23 -10.75
N ALA A 255 -6.26 2.64 -11.92
CA ALA A 255 -7.08 1.80 -12.79
C ALA A 255 -6.20 0.73 -13.48
N THR A 256 -6.64 -0.52 -13.45
CA THR A 256 -5.98 -1.64 -14.16
C THR A 256 -7.02 -2.46 -14.96
N SER A 257 -6.57 -3.34 -15.86
CA SER A 257 -7.46 -4.26 -16.58
C SER A 257 -8.24 -5.23 -15.66
N LYS A 258 -7.80 -5.39 -14.40
CA LYS A 258 -8.44 -6.21 -13.37
C LYS A 258 -9.16 -5.36 -12.32
N GLY A 259 -9.60 -4.16 -12.71
CA GLY A 259 -10.22 -3.16 -11.85
C GLY A 259 -9.21 -2.35 -11.04
N ASP A 260 -9.70 -1.47 -10.20
CA ASP A 260 -8.85 -0.56 -9.43
C ASP A 260 -7.99 -1.32 -8.41
N LYS A 261 -6.75 -0.87 -8.22
CA LYS A 261 -5.77 -1.45 -7.29
C LYS A 261 -4.92 -0.37 -6.65
N TRP A 262 -4.31 -0.69 -5.51
CA TRP A 262 -3.41 0.23 -4.81
C TRP A 262 -1.95 -0.03 -5.15
N THR A 263 -1.11 0.99 -5.20
CA THR A 263 0.34 0.86 -5.29
C THR A 263 1.01 2.00 -4.51
N PRO A 264 2.13 1.76 -3.81
CA PRO A 264 2.79 2.82 -3.05
C PRO A 264 3.55 3.76 -3.98
N LEU A 265 3.50 5.06 -3.69
CA LEU A 265 4.27 6.09 -4.41
C LEU A 265 5.77 5.82 -4.28
N VAL A 266 6.21 5.42 -3.09
CA VAL A 266 7.58 5.06 -2.76
C VAL A 266 7.58 3.63 -2.22
N GLU A 267 8.38 2.73 -2.82
CA GLU A 267 8.49 1.36 -2.30
C GLU A 267 9.17 1.37 -0.93
N LYS A 268 8.61 0.62 0.03
CA LYS A 268 9.24 0.45 1.33
C LYS A 268 10.54 -0.34 1.16
N THR A 269 11.61 0.13 1.78
CA THR A 269 12.89 -0.59 1.82
C THR A 269 13.32 -0.80 3.26
N GLU A 270 14.02 -1.90 3.51
CA GLU A 270 14.67 -2.20 4.78
C GLU A 270 16.15 -2.49 4.51
N VAL A 271 17.02 -2.15 5.46
CA VAL A 271 18.43 -2.53 5.41
C VAL A 271 18.61 -3.78 6.25
N ILE A 272 19.16 -4.83 5.65
CA ILE A 272 19.59 -6.02 6.37
C ILE A 272 21.09 -5.90 6.59
N ASN A 273 21.50 -5.76 7.86
CA ASN A 273 22.87 -5.39 8.22
C ASN A 273 23.86 -6.56 8.29
N GLU A 274 23.38 -7.80 8.27
CA GLU A 274 24.21 -9.02 8.30
C GLU A 274 23.80 -10.00 7.21
N GLY A 275 24.46 -11.16 7.13
CA GLY A 275 24.02 -12.22 6.24
C GLY A 275 22.64 -12.76 6.67
N PHE A 276 21.75 -13.02 5.71
CA PHE A 276 20.37 -13.45 5.98
C PHE A 276 19.93 -14.60 5.10
N THR A 277 18.98 -15.39 5.61
CA THR A 277 18.38 -16.54 4.94
C THR A 277 16.94 -16.23 4.53
N THR A 278 16.61 -16.69 3.35
CA THR A 278 15.30 -16.49 2.71
C THR A 278 14.56 -17.80 2.54
N TYR A 279 13.23 -17.72 2.53
CA TYR A 279 12.31 -18.85 2.64
C TYR A 279 11.21 -18.78 1.58
N ALA A 280 10.68 -19.94 1.19
CA ALA A 280 9.61 -20.05 0.19
C ALA A 280 8.28 -19.52 0.73
N GLU A 281 8.03 -19.69 2.03
CA GLU A 281 6.83 -19.24 2.74
C GLU A 281 7.22 -18.45 4.00
N ALA A 282 6.24 -17.78 4.61
CA ALA A 282 6.40 -17.05 5.88
C ALA A 282 6.53 -18.00 7.08
N SER A 283 7.50 -18.91 7.03
CA SER A 283 7.75 -19.93 8.04
C SER A 283 9.21 -20.40 8.01
N SER A 284 9.81 -20.59 9.19
CA SER A 284 11.16 -21.14 9.38
C SER A 284 11.28 -22.59 8.93
N SER A 285 10.17 -23.34 8.97
CA SER A 285 10.10 -24.74 8.53
C SER A 285 9.94 -24.90 7.01
N SER A 286 9.75 -23.79 6.27
CA SER A 286 9.59 -23.84 4.82
C SER A 286 10.93 -23.98 4.09
N LYS A 287 10.86 -24.33 2.80
CA LYS A 287 12.05 -24.51 1.96
C LYS A 287 12.91 -23.24 1.97
N VAL A 288 14.19 -23.40 2.34
CA VAL A 288 15.20 -22.34 2.20
C VAL A 288 15.44 -22.05 0.72
N MET A 289 15.33 -20.77 0.36
CA MET A 289 15.51 -20.27 -1.00
C MET A 289 16.95 -19.80 -1.26
N GLY A 290 17.67 -19.42 -0.21
CA GLY A 290 19.08 -19.05 -0.28
C GLY A 290 19.54 -18.20 0.90
N THR A 291 20.86 -18.04 1.00
CA THR A 291 21.56 -17.17 1.96
C THR A 291 22.23 -16.04 1.20
N HIS A 292 22.12 -14.83 1.73
CA HIS A 292 22.52 -13.60 1.07
C HIS A 292 23.36 -12.74 2.01
N ASN A 293 24.24 -11.91 1.46
CA ASN A 293 24.98 -10.92 2.22
C ASN A 293 24.08 -9.72 2.59
N ALA A 294 24.51 -8.96 3.59
CA ALA A 294 23.91 -7.70 4.00
C ALA A 294 23.63 -6.81 2.79
N GLN A 295 22.40 -6.31 2.68
CA GLN A 295 21.97 -5.45 1.58
C GLN A 295 20.69 -4.71 1.94
N GLN A 296 20.42 -3.63 1.22
CA GLN A 296 19.09 -3.01 1.22
C GLN A 296 18.14 -3.85 0.37
N VAL A 297 16.96 -4.13 0.90
CA VAL A 297 15.92 -4.92 0.25
C VAL A 297 14.62 -4.13 0.11
N THR A 298 13.90 -4.35 -0.98
CA THR A 298 12.54 -3.80 -1.15
C THR A 298 11.52 -4.73 -0.48
N VAL A 299 10.72 -4.19 0.42
CA VAL A 299 9.63 -4.91 1.09
C VAL A 299 8.38 -4.90 0.22
N ILE A 300 7.89 -6.09 -0.07
CA ILE A 300 6.75 -6.34 -0.95
C ILE A 300 5.50 -6.73 -0.17
N GLU A 301 5.64 -7.43 0.95
CA GLU A 301 4.49 -7.86 1.75
C GLU A 301 4.90 -8.01 3.21
N GLU A 302 3.97 -7.77 4.15
CA GLU A 302 4.19 -8.02 5.57
C GLU A 302 3.16 -9.00 6.12
N ASN A 303 3.63 -10.06 6.78
CA ASN A 303 2.79 -11.05 7.44
C ASN A 303 3.37 -11.36 8.84
N GLY A 304 2.84 -10.69 9.87
CA GLY A 304 3.33 -10.80 11.24
C GLY A 304 4.83 -10.47 11.35
N SER A 305 5.59 -11.43 11.88
CA SER A 305 7.05 -11.37 12.04
C SER A 305 7.84 -11.61 10.75
N TRP A 306 7.16 -11.75 9.60
CA TRP A 306 7.78 -11.99 8.31
C TRP A 306 7.54 -10.85 7.33
N ILE A 307 8.54 -10.62 6.48
CA ILE A 307 8.40 -9.76 5.31
C ILE A 307 8.72 -10.55 4.05
N ARG A 308 8.00 -10.29 2.96
CA ARG A 308 8.36 -10.80 1.64
C ARG A 308 9.14 -9.72 0.91
N ILE A 309 10.31 -10.06 0.39
CA ILE A 309 11.26 -9.14 -0.25
C ILE A 309 11.45 -9.48 -1.73
N ARG A 310 11.87 -8.49 -2.52
CA ARG A 310 12.23 -8.67 -3.93
C ARG A 310 13.70 -9.07 -4.07
N MET A 311 13.93 -10.26 -4.63
CA MET A 311 15.25 -10.77 -4.99
C MET A 311 15.35 -11.00 -6.51
N GLY A 312 16.57 -11.14 -7.04
CA GLY A 312 16.77 -11.41 -8.47
C GLY A 312 16.09 -12.70 -8.96
N ALA A 313 15.91 -13.68 -8.08
CA ALA A 313 15.23 -14.95 -8.35
C ALA A 313 13.70 -14.91 -8.09
N GLY A 314 13.12 -13.76 -7.71
CA GLY A 314 11.70 -13.61 -7.39
C GLY A 314 11.45 -13.13 -5.96
N PHE A 315 10.22 -13.30 -5.48
CA PHE A 315 9.85 -12.93 -4.12
C PHE A 315 10.17 -14.03 -3.13
N GLN A 316 10.78 -13.65 -2.01
CA GLN A 316 11.21 -14.59 -0.98
C GLN A 316 10.88 -14.02 0.40
N TRP A 317 10.59 -14.87 1.37
CA TRP A 317 10.27 -14.45 2.74
C TRP A 317 11.52 -14.38 3.60
N VAL A 318 11.60 -13.37 4.47
CA VAL A 318 12.65 -13.23 5.48
C VAL A 318 11.98 -12.84 6.80
N ASN A 319 12.48 -13.39 7.90
CA ASN A 319 11.99 -13.07 9.24
C ASN A 319 12.54 -11.68 9.65
N LYS A 320 11.70 -10.83 10.23
CA LYS A 320 12.06 -9.47 10.65
C LYS A 320 13.22 -9.44 11.65
N ASN A 321 13.43 -10.51 12.43
CA ASN A 321 14.56 -10.65 13.36
C ASN A 321 15.92 -10.64 12.64
N GLN A 322 15.95 -10.94 11.34
CA GLN A 322 17.17 -10.90 10.53
C GLN A 322 17.49 -9.50 9.98
N LEU A 323 16.56 -8.52 10.02
CA LEU A 323 16.79 -7.16 9.47
C LEU A 323 17.87 -6.41 10.27
N ASN A 324 17.71 -6.44 11.58
CA ASN A 324 18.63 -5.90 12.56
C ASN A 324 18.79 -6.97 13.62
N PRO A 325 19.65 -7.99 13.40
CA PRO A 325 19.92 -8.95 14.44
C PRO A 325 20.48 -8.16 15.62
N VAL A 326 19.65 -7.98 16.64
CA VAL A 326 20.13 -7.37 17.88
C VAL A 326 21.19 -8.35 18.36
N LYS A 327 22.45 -7.89 18.44
CA LYS A 327 23.47 -8.59 19.21
C LYS A 327 23.10 -8.47 20.69
N GLN A 328 22.03 -9.14 21.09
CA GLN A 328 21.76 -9.41 22.48
C GLN A 328 22.83 -10.42 22.91
N GLY A 329 23.71 -9.99 23.82
CA GLY A 329 24.67 -10.90 24.47
C GLY A 329 23.98 -12.13 25.06
N ASN A 330 22.69 -11.99 25.42
CA ASN A 330 21.76 -13.05 25.74
C ASN A 330 20.31 -12.60 25.48
N PHE A 331 19.61 -13.17 24.49
CA PHE A 331 18.23 -12.73 24.14
C PHE A 331 17.17 -13.03 25.21
N LEU A 332 17.50 -13.93 26.14
CA LEU A 332 16.66 -14.26 27.27
C LEU A 332 16.65 -13.17 28.34
N GLU A 333 17.65 -12.29 28.34
CA GLU A 333 17.77 -11.22 29.32
C GLU A 333 16.64 -10.20 29.15
N GLY A 334 15.92 -9.95 30.24
CA GLY A 334 14.75 -9.06 30.24
C GLY A 334 13.45 -9.70 29.78
N LYS A 335 13.44 -11.00 29.43
CA LYS A 335 12.20 -11.74 29.12
C LYS A 335 11.51 -12.26 30.36
N ALA A 336 10.19 -12.13 30.41
CA ALA A 336 9.36 -12.59 31.51
C ALA A 336 8.53 -13.84 31.15
N ILE A 337 8.68 -14.93 31.90
CA ILE A 337 7.89 -16.15 31.76
C ILE A 337 6.85 -16.18 32.87
N ILE A 338 5.56 -16.13 32.50
CA ILE A 338 4.48 -16.24 33.48
C ILE A 338 4.10 -17.72 33.63
N ILE A 339 4.34 -18.27 34.81
CA ILE A 339 3.93 -19.63 35.18
C ILE A 339 2.65 -19.54 36.00
N ASP A 340 1.64 -20.28 35.59
CA ASP A 340 0.33 -20.30 36.22
C ASP A 340 0.01 -21.71 36.74
N PRO A 341 0.32 -22.01 38.02
CA PRO A 341 -0.11 -23.27 38.61
C PRO A 341 -1.64 -23.26 38.75
N GLY A 342 -2.33 -24.17 38.05
CA GLY A 342 -3.79 -24.28 38.05
C GLY A 342 -4.38 -24.42 39.46
N HIS A 343 -5.62 -23.98 39.67
CA HIS A 343 -6.35 -24.16 40.94
C HIS A 343 -5.66 -23.51 42.17
N GLY A 344 -5.93 -24.01 43.38
CA GLY A 344 -5.30 -23.59 44.64
C GLY A 344 -6.30 -23.51 45.80
N GLY A 345 -5.89 -23.96 46.99
CA GLY A 345 -6.65 -23.79 48.24
C GLY A 345 -8.09 -24.32 48.17
N VAL A 346 -9.08 -23.43 48.15
CA VAL A 346 -10.51 -23.80 48.11
C VAL A 346 -10.93 -24.48 46.80
N ASP A 347 -10.12 -24.36 45.75
CA ASP A 347 -10.26 -25.09 44.50
C ASP A 347 -9.12 -26.11 44.43
N SER A 348 -9.41 -27.38 44.69
CA SER A 348 -8.39 -28.43 44.66
C SER A 348 -8.07 -28.94 43.25
N GLY A 349 -8.84 -28.51 42.24
CA GLY A 349 -8.91 -29.16 40.94
C GLY A 349 -9.47 -30.58 41.04
N ASN A 350 -9.12 -31.41 40.06
CA ASN A 350 -9.55 -32.80 39.96
C ASN A 350 -9.11 -33.61 41.20
N PRO A 351 -9.97 -34.52 41.71
CA PRO A 351 -9.60 -35.42 42.80
C PRO A 351 -8.51 -36.41 42.36
N GLY A 352 -7.25 -36.08 42.66
CA GLY A 352 -6.12 -36.92 42.28
C GLY A 352 -6.07 -38.24 43.06
N TYR A 353 -5.43 -39.25 42.47
CA TYR A 353 -5.26 -40.58 43.05
C TYR A 353 -4.33 -40.59 44.27
N TYR A 354 -3.34 -39.68 44.28
CA TYR A 354 -2.35 -39.54 45.36
C TYR A 354 -2.47 -38.19 46.06
N GLU A 355 -2.17 -37.10 45.35
CA GLU A 355 -2.25 -35.72 45.83
C GLU A 355 -3.33 -34.97 45.05
N LYS A 356 -3.79 -33.83 45.59
CA LYS A 356 -4.69 -32.93 44.84
C LYS A 356 -4.01 -32.41 43.58
N GLU A 357 -4.80 -32.09 42.56
CA GLU A 357 -4.28 -31.45 41.35
C GLU A 357 -3.52 -30.16 41.70
N SER A 358 -4.13 -29.28 42.51
CA SER A 358 -3.56 -27.98 42.89
C SER A 358 -2.17 -28.08 43.54
N GLU A 359 -1.94 -29.12 44.34
CA GLU A 359 -0.67 -29.38 45.03
C GLU A 359 0.36 -29.98 44.07
N THR A 360 -0.06 -30.92 43.21
CA THR A 360 0.80 -31.55 42.19
C THR A 360 1.34 -30.52 41.20
N VAL A 361 0.47 -29.68 40.65
CA VAL A 361 0.86 -28.68 39.65
C VAL A 361 1.67 -27.55 40.26
N LEU A 362 1.43 -27.21 41.54
CA LEU A 362 2.27 -26.26 42.26
C LEU A 362 3.69 -26.78 42.43
N ASP A 363 3.88 -28.04 42.86
CA ASP A 363 5.22 -28.62 43.01
C ASP A 363 5.98 -28.68 41.68
N VAL A 364 5.32 -29.09 40.59
CA VAL A 364 5.93 -29.07 39.24
C VAL A 364 6.34 -27.65 38.86
N SER A 365 5.47 -26.67 39.10
CA SER A 365 5.74 -25.27 38.74
C SER A 365 6.89 -24.67 39.55
N LEU A 366 6.99 -24.95 40.85
CA LEU A 366 8.10 -24.49 41.69
C LEU A 366 9.43 -25.18 41.33
N ARG A 367 9.40 -26.41 40.83
CA ARG A 367 10.61 -27.06 40.26
C ARG A 367 11.03 -26.37 38.97
N LEU A 368 10.08 -26.06 38.09
CA LEU A 368 10.33 -25.35 36.85
C LEU A 368 11.01 -23.99 37.11
N GLN A 369 10.55 -23.25 38.13
CA GLN A 369 11.19 -22.02 38.60
C GLN A 369 12.68 -22.22 38.90
N LYS A 370 13.01 -23.22 39.74
CA LYS A 370 14.39 -23.49 40.15
C LYS A 370 15.29 -23.84 38.96
N ILE A 371 14.74 -24.49 37.93
CA ILE A 371 15.48 -24.79 36.70
C ILE A 371 15.78 -23.48 35.96
N PHE A 372 14.77 -22.63 35.77
CA PHE A 372 14.94 -21.35 35.08
C PHE A 372 15.91 -20.40 35.81
N GLU A 373 15.74 -20.21 37.12
CA GLU A 373 16.62 -19.36 37.94
C GLU A 373 18.09 -19.81 37.90
N LYS A 374 18.32 -21.12 37.79
CA LYS A 374 19.66 -21.69 37.73
C LYS A 374 20.29 -21.59 36.35
N LYS A 375 19.50 -21.77 35.29
CA LYS A 375 20.01 -22.00 33.93
C LYS A 375 19.82 -20.83 32.98
N THR A 376 18.99 -19.84 33.28
CA THR A 376 18.60 -18.79 32.32
C THR A 376 18.51 -17.43 33.00
N PRO A 377 18.61 -16.32 32.25
CA PRO A 377 18.33 -14.98 32.77
C PRO A 377 16.83 -14.61 32.68
N PHE A 378 15.92 -15.57 32.46
CA PHE A 378 14.49 -15.29 32.45
C PHE A 378 14.04 -14.73 33.79
N THR A 379 13.14 -13.74 33.74
CA THR A 379 12.35 -13.36 34.91
C THR A 379 11.15 -14.29 34.98
N VAL A 380 11.13 -15.22 35.94
CA VAL A 380 9.98 -16.12 36.12
C VAL A 380 9.03 -15.53 37.15
N LEU A 381 7.78 -15.34 36.76
CA LEU A 381 6.73 -14.77 37.61
C LEU A 381 5.57 -15.74 37.75
N PHE A 382 4.98 -15.79 38.93
CA PHE A 382 3.96 -16.77 39.29
C PHE A 382 2.63 -16.09 39.60
N THR A 383 1.54 -16.66 39.10
CA THR A 383 0.19 -16.23 39.51
C THR A 383 -0.12 -16.62 40.96
N ARG A 384 0.52 -17.68 41.48
CA ARG A 384 0.55 -18.10 42.89
C ARG A 384 1.82 -18.90 43.18
N THR A 385 2.33 -18.83 44.42
CA THR A 385 3.54 -19.56 44.86
C THR A 385 3.28 -20.49 46.05
N ASP A 386 2.05 -20.55 46.54
CA ASP A 386 1.57 -21.43 47.60
C ASP A 386 0.21 -22.05 47.19
N ASP A 387 -0.35 -22.91 48.03
CA ASP A 387 -1.66 -23.54 47.79
C ASP A 387 -2.83 -22.58 48.13
N THR A 388 -2.83 -21.41 47.49
CA THR A 388 -3.91 -20.43 47.56
C THR A 388 -4.54 -20.22 46.18
N ARG A 389 -5.84 -19.88 46.15
CA ARG A 389 -6.50 -19.47 44.91
C ARG A 389 -6.35 -17.95 44.74
N PRO A 390 -5.81 -17.46 43.61
CA PRO A 390 -5.93 -16.05 43.26
C PRO A 390 -7.40 -15.66 43.12
N GLY A 391 -7.77 -14.47 43.60
CA GLY A 391 -9.13 -13.95 43.50
C GLY A 391 -10.12 -14.57 44.50
N THR A 392 -11.39 -14.17 44.38
CA THR A 392 -12.44 -14.44 45.38
C THR A 392 -13.46 -15.47 44.93
N SER A 393 -13.69 -15.63 43.63
CA SER A 393 -14.57 -16.65 43.01
C SER A 393 -13.87 -17.35 41.84
N ALA A 394 -14.41 -18.46 41.33
CA ALA A 394 -13.79 -19.17 40.21
C ALA A 394 -13.56 -18.26 38.99
N SER A 395 -14.57 -17.46 38.61
CA SER A 395 -14.47 -16.51 37.50
C SER A 395 -13.47 -15.38 37.77
N ASP A 396 -13.47 -14.84 38.98
CA ASP A 396 -12.49 -13.81 39.39
C ASP A 396 -11.06 -14.37 39.41
N SER A 397 -10.87 -15.65 39.77
CA SER A 397 -9.55 -16.30 39.75
C SER A 397 -8.94 -16.32 38.36
N LEU A 398 -9.72 -16.79 37.37
CA LEU A 398 -9.28 -16.82 35.98
C LEU A 398 -8.92 -15.41 35.47
N LYS A 399 -9.73 -14.41 35.84
CA LYS A 399 -9.45 -13.01 35.52
C LYS A 399 -8.17 -12.51 36.17
N LYS A 400 -7.94 -12.80 37.45
CA LYS A 400 -6.74 -12.35 38.20
C LYS A 400 -5.45 -12.93 37.65
N ARG A 401 -5.47 -14.18 37.17
CA ARG A 401 -4.32 -14.83 36.52
C ARG A 401 -3.93 -14.12 35.22
N VAL A 402 -4.92 -13.78 34.40
CA VAL A 402 -4.73 -13.02 33.16
C VAL A 402 -4.28 -11.58 33.45
N GLU A 403 -4.95 -10.88 34.37
CA GLU A 403 -4.57 -9.52 34.79
C GLU A 403 -3.12 -9.48 35.31
N PHE A 404 -2.70 -10.51 36.05
CA PHE A 404 -1.32 -10.65 36.52
C PHE A 404 -0.34 -10.78 35.35
N ALA A 405 -0.61 -11.67 34.39
CA ALA A 405 0.24 -11.88 33.23
C ALA A 405 0.40 -10.60 32.39
N GLN A 406 -0.73 -9.93 32.11
CA GLN A 406 -0.78 -8.67 31.37
C GLN A 406 -0.05 -7.54 32.10
N LYS A 407 -0.30 -7.36 33.40
CA LYS A 407 0.32 -6.32 34.22
C LYS A 407 1.84 -6.44 34.27
N ASN A 408 2.36 -7.67 34.24
CA ASN A 408 3.79 -7.94 34.29
C ASN A 408 4.45 -8.04 32.90
N ASN A 409 3.72 -7.73 31.81
CA ASN A 409 4.23 -7.77 30.44
C ASN A 409 4.94 -9.09 30.09
N GLY A 410 4.35 -10.23 30.46
CA GLY A 410 4.91 -11.55 30.15
C GLY A 410 5.19 -11.76 28.66
N ASP A 411 6.33 -12.35 28.32
CA ASP A 411 6.68 -12.77 26.95
C ASP A 411 5.91 -14.05 26.55
N ILE A 412 5.68 -14.97 27.50
CA ILE A 412 4.79 -16.12 27.33
C ILE A 412 4.05 -16.42 28.64
N PHE A 413 2.92 -17.11 28.53
CA PHE A 413 2.12 -17.60 29.64
C PHE A 413 1.93 -19.12 29.56
N VAL A 414 2.29 -19.85 30.61
CA VAL A 414 2.19 -21.31 30.68
C VAL A 414 1.38 -21.69 31.91
N SER A 415 0.14 -22.13 31.69
CA SER A 415 -0.72 -22.69 32.73
C SER A 415 -0.49 -24.20 32.83
N ILE A 416 -0.30 -24.70 34.04
CA ILE A 416 0.04 -26.11 34.32
C ILE A 416 -1.09 -26.74 35.11
N HIS A 417 -1.66 -27.82 34.56
CA HIS A 417 -2.84 -28.52 35.05
C HIS A 417 -2.64 -30.05 35.07
N GLY A 418 -3.53 -30.74 35.77
CA GLY A 418 -3.65 -32.19 35.78
C GLY A 418 -5.07 -32.61 35.42
N ASN A 419 -5.20 -33.44 34.39
CA ASN A 419 -6.50 -33.73 33.79
C ASN A 419 -7.33 -34.68 34.67
N GLY A 420 -8.63 -34.78 34.38
CA GLY A 420 -9.54 -35.67 35.08
C GLY A 420 -10.84 -35.93 34.30
N THR A 421 -11.54 -37.00 34.68
CA THR A 421 -12.81 -37.43 34.10
C THR A 421 -13.71 -37.97 35.20
N GLU A 422 -15.04 -37.87 35.04
CA GLU A 422 -15.97 -38.42 36.03
C GLU A 422 -15.79 -39.94 36.21
N GLU A 423 -15.52 -40.67 35.11
CA GLU A 423 -15.29 -42.11 35.11
C GLU A 423 -13.86 -42.53 35.50
N LYS A 424 -12.94 -41.56 35.70
CA LYS A 424 -11.52 -41.79 36.07
C LYS A 424 -10.76 -42.73 35.13
N ASN A 425 -11.19 -42.81 33.87
CA ASN A 425 -10.61 -43.70 32.85
C ASN A 425 -9.82 -42.94 31.77
N GLY A 426 -9.77 -41.60 31.86
CA GLY A 426 -8.92 -40.77 31.01
C GLY A 426 -7.43 -41.05 31.21
N GLN A 427 -6.66 -40.98 30.12
CA GLN A 427 -5.21 -41.16 30.12
C GLN A 427 -4.56 -40.32 29.02
N GLY A 428 -3.36 -39.81 29.29
CA GLY A 428 -2.48 -39.09 28.39
C GLY A 428 -2.21 -37.64 28.74
N THR A 429 -1.29 -37.03 27.99
CA THR A 429 -0.90 -35.61 28.06
C THR A 429 -1.53 -34.84 26.90
N GLU A 430 -2.02 -33.63 27.15
CA GLU A 430 -2.49 -32.70 26.10
C GLU A 430 -2.11 -31.26 26.42
N THR A 431 -1.91 -30.44 25.39
CA THR A 431 -1.59 -29.02 25.56
C THR A 431 -2.53 -28.18 24.70
N PHE A 432 -3.16 -27.20 25.32
CA PHE A 432 -4.16 -26.33 24.68
C PHE A 432 -3.57 -24.98 24.31
N TYR A 433 -3.98 -24.47 23.16
CA TYR A 433 -3.83 -23.07 22.76
C TYR A 433 -5.18 -22.51 22.31
N TYR A 434 -5.31 -21.19 22.29
CA TYR A 434 -6.52 -20.51 21.84
C TYR A 434 -6.42 -20.12 20.36
N GLU A 435 -7.43 -20.47 19.57
CA GLU A 435 -7.59 -19.99 18.20
C GLU A 435 -8.46 -18.73 18.19
N SER A 436 -7.86 -17.59 17.86
CA SER A 436 -8.53 -16.29 17.92
C SER A 436 -9.70 -16.20 16.96
N ALA A 437 -10.88 -15.86 17.48
CA ALA A 437 -11.99 -15.42 16.65
C ALA A 437 -11.74 -13.95 16.26
N THR A 438 -11.52 -13.69 14.96
CA THR A 438 -11.20 -12.38 14.38
C THR A 438 -12.12 -11.22 14.81
N ALA A 439 -13.30 -11.50 15.37
CA ALA A 439 -14.29 -10.52 15.81
C ALA A 439 -14.25 -10.15 17.32
N ARG A 440 -13.56 -10.89 18.20
CA ARG A 440 -13.74 -10.76 19.67
C ARG A 440 -12.63 -10.02 20.45
N GLY A 441 -11.56 -9.55 19.81
CA GLY A 441 -10.48 -8.82 20.52
C GLY A 441 -9.79 -9.65 21.61
N THR A 442 -9.79 -10.98 21.46
CA THR A 442 -9.13 -11.96 22.34
C THR A 442 -7.68 -12.21 21.89
N ASN A 443 -6.95 -13.10 22.56
CA ASN A 443 -5.52 -13.34 22.35
C ASN A 443 -5.15 -13.44 20.85
N PRO A 444 -4.34 -12.51 20.31
CA PRO A 444 -4.02 -12.49 18.88
C PRO A 444 -2.86 -13.44 18.51
N ASN A 445 -2.14 -14.00 19.49
CA ASN A 445 -0.87 -14.73 19.28
C ASN A 445 -1.09 -16.21 18.93
N VAL A 446 -1.91 -16.50 17.92
CA VAL A 446 -2.36 -17.87 17.61
C VAL A 446 -1.20 -18.76 17.16
N SER A 447 -0.38 -18.29 16.23
CA SER A 447 0.73 -19.07 15.66
C SER A 447 1.80 -19.39 16.70
N GLU A 448 2.17 -18.39 17.50
CA GLU A 448 3.16 -18.51 18.56
C GLU A 448 2.66 -19.40 19.72
N SER A 449 1.39 -19.27 20.12
CA SER A 449 0.79 -20.12 21.16
C SER A 449 0.72 -21.57 20.71
N ARG A 450 0.35 -21.81 19.44
CA ARG A 450 0.33 -23.16 18.86
C ARG A 450 1.74 -23.76 18.85
N LEU A 451 2.74 -23.01 18.40
CA LEU A 451 4.13 -23.49 18.38
C LEU A 451 4.63 -23.83 19.79
N LEU A 452 4.38 -22.95 20.76
CA LEU A 452 4.73 -23.18 22.16
C LEU A 452 4.06 -24.46 22.70
N ALA A 453 2.79 -24.67 22.38
CA ALA A 453 2.05 -25.88 22.78
C ALA A 453 2.64 -27.15 22.15
N GLU A 454 3.02 -27.10 20.87
CA GLU A 454 3.63 -28.23 20.16
C GLU A 454 4.95 -28.65 20.81
N LYS A 455 5.83 -27.69 21.13
CA LYS A 455 7.13 -27.99 21.76
C LYS A 455 7.01 -28.51 23.20
N ILE A 456 6.08 -27.96 23.99
CA ILE A 456 5.83 -28.44 25.37
C ILE A 456 5.20 -29.85 25.34
N GLN A 457 4.23 -30.08 24.44
CA GLN A 457 3.57 -31.38 24.29
C GLN A 457 4.58 -32.49 24.00
N GLU A 458 5.45 -32.28 23.00
CA GLU A 458 6.45 -33.26 22.57
C GLU A 458 7.36 -33.68 23.74
N ARG A 459 7.88 -32.69 24.49
CA ARG A 459 8.78 -32.96 25.62
C ARG A 459 8.09 -33.65 26.78
N LEU A 460 6.85 -33.27 27.10
CA LEU A 460 6.10 -33.89 28.20
C LEU A 460 5.78 -35.35 27.91
N VAL A 461 5.31 -35.66 26.70
CA VAL A 461 4.98 -37.04 26.29
C VAL A 461 6.22 -37.94 26.39
N ASP A 462 7.36 -37.49 25.87
CA ASP A 462 8.62 -38.23 25.94
C ASP A 462 9.08 -38.47 27.38
N ALA A 463 9.07 -37.42 28.21
CA ALA A 463 9.59 -37.50 29.58
C ALA A 463 8.71 -38.33 30.54
N LEU A 464 7.39 -38.28 30.36
CA LEU A 464 6.43 -38.98 31.22
C LEU A 464 6.07 -40.38 30.68
N GLY A 465 6.24 -40.61 29.39
CA GLY A 465 5.82 -41.84 28.72
C GLY A 465 4.31 -42.06 28.88
N THR A 466 3.54 -40.97 28.74
CA THR A 466 2.08 -40.94 28.74
C THR A 466 1.56 -41.14 27.31
N LYS A 467 0.27 -41.42 27.17
CA LYS A 467 -0.37 -41.40 25.85
C LYS A 467 -0.36 -39.98 25.28
N ASP A 468 0.13 -39.81 24.05
CA ASP A 468 0.04 -38.53 23.36
C ASP A 468 -1.40 -38.26 22.89
N ARG A 469 -2.01 -37.18 23.42
CA ARG A 469 -3.35 -36.72 23.00
C ARG A 469 -3.27 -35.48 22.10
N GLY A 470 -2.06 -35.03 21.80
CA GLY A 470 -1.75 -33.94 20.89
C GLY A 470 -2.03 -32.55 21.43
N VAL A 471 -1.71 -31.57 20.59
CA VAL A 471 -2.04 -30.16 20.80
C VAL A 471 -3.48 -29.88 20.35
N LYS A 472 -4.23 -29.15 21.17
CA LYS A 472 -5.66 -28.92 20.97
C LYS A 472 -6.01 -27.44 20.98
N LYS A 473 -7.06 -27.11 20.23
CA LYS A 473 -7.72 -25.81 20.32
C LYS A 473 -8.66 -25.83 21.53
N GLY A 474 -8.51 -24.89 22.44
CA GLY A 474 -9.33 -24.79 23.65
C GLY A 474 -9.82 -23.37 23.88
N ASP A 475 -11.13 -23.23 24.14
CA ASP A 475 -11.74 -21.96 24.56
C ASP A 475 -11.63 -21.78 26.09
N LEU A 476 -10.40 -21.78 26.60
CA LEU A 476 -10.09 -21.69 28.03
C LEU A 476 -9.73 -20.24 28.39
N TYR A 477 -10.31 -19.72 29.47
CA TYR A 477 -10.25 -18.28 29.80
C TYR A 477 -8.82 -17.73 29.84
N VAL A 478 -7.89 -18.43 30.52
CA VAL A 478 -6.52 -17.93 30.78
C VAL A 478 -5.64 -17.86 29.53
N ILE A 479 -5.95 -18.64 28.50
CA ILE A 479 -5.27 -18.60 27.20
C ILE A 479 -6.02 -17.72 26.20
N ARG A 480 -7.36 -17.64 26.30
CA ARG A 480 -8.21 -16.78 25.46
C ARG A 480 -8.03 -15.30 25.74
N GLU A 481 -8.05 -14.90 27.00
CA GLU A 481 -8.08 -13.48 27.39
C GLU A 481 -6.67 -12.89 27.59
N ASN A 482 -5.63 -13.67 27.33
CA ASN A 482 -4.26 -13.21 27.47
C ASN A 482 -3.80 -12.37 26.28
N THR A 483 -2.72 -11.59 26.48
CA THR A 483 -2.18 -10.70 25.42
C THR A 483 -0.83 -11.15 24.87
N MET A 484 -0.25 -12.22 25.43
CA MET A 484 0.97 -12.87 24.96
C MET A 484 0.69 -14.31 24.50
N PRO A 485 1.65 -14.99 23.82
CA PRO A 485 1.54 -16.42 23.56
C PRO A 485 1.23 -17.19 24.84
N ALA A 486 0.12 -17.95 24.83
CA ALA A 486 -0.44 -18.54 26.03
C ALA A 486 -0.90 -19.98 25.79
N VAL A 487 -0.49 -20.87 26.69
CA VAL A 487 -0.81 -22.30 26.63
C VAL A 487 -1.29 -22.84 27.97
N LEU A 488 -2.05 -23.93 27.94
CA LEU A 488 -2.43 -24.71 29.12
C LEU A 488 -2.02 -26.16 28.90
N ALA A 489 -1.09 -26.65 29.71
CA ALA A 489 -0.54 -27.99 29.63
C ALA A 489 -1.18 -28.90 30.69
N GLU A 490 -1.87 -29.94 30.24
CA GLU A 490 -2.38 -31.02 31.06
C GLU A 490 -1.31 -32.11 31.16
N LEU A 491 -0.65 -32.21 32.32
CA LEU A 491 0.52 -33.09 32.49
C LEU A 491 0.18 -34.56 32.25
N ALA A 492 -0.86 -35.05 32.94
CA ALA A 492 -1.41 -36.40 32.88
C ALA A 492 -2.77 -36.39 33.58
N PHE A 493 -3.54 -37.49 33.51
CA PHE A 493 -4.78 -37.62 34.28
C PHE A 493 -4.48 -37.95 35.75
N VAL A 494 -4.69 -37.00 36.65
CA VAL A 494 -4.35 -37.15 38.09
C VAL A 494 -5.25 -38.16 38.79
N ASP A 495 -6.45 -38.39 38.28
CA ASP A 495 -7.48 -39.28 38.84
C ASP A 495 -7.38 -40.74 38.33
N ASN A 496 -6.59 -40.98 37.28
CA ASN A 496 -6.32 -42.29 36.73
C ASN A 496 -5.01 -42.84 37.26
N LYS A 497 -5.03 -44.01 37.91
CA LYS A 497 -3.84 -44.56 38.57
C LYS A 497 -2.61 -44.68 37.64
N SER A 498 -2.80 -45.14 36.40
CA SER A 498 -1.68 -45.36 35.46
C SER A 498 -0.94 -44.06 35.12
N ASP A 499 -1.68 -42.95 35.01
CA ASP A 499 -1.15 -41.63 34.72
C ASP A 499 -0.68 -40.93 35.99
N ALA A 500 -1.43 -41.04 37.09
CA ALA A 500 -1.04 -40.53 38.40
C ALA A 500 0.30 -41.12 38.84
N ASP A 501 0.56 -42.40 38.59
CA ASP A 501 1.84 -43.08 38.82
C ASP A 501 3.00 -42.40 38.07
N LYS A 502 2.76 -41.62 37.01
CA LYS A 502 3.78 -40.88 36.25
C LYS A 502 4.18 -39.55 36.86
N ILE A 503 3.40 -39.04 37.83
CA ILE A 503 3.59 -37.73 38.49
C ILE A 503 3.48 -37.81 40.03
N ALA A 504 3.43 -39.02 40.59
CA ALA A 504 3.25 -39.27 42.02
C ALA A 504 4.46 -38.91 42.89
N THR A 505 5.68 -39.08 42.37
CA THR A 505 6.92 -38.91 43.15
C THR A 505 7.62 -37.58 42.85
N PRO A 506 8.45 -37.06 43.78
CA PRO A 506 9.29 -35.88 43.53
C PRO A 506 10.14 -35.98 42.25
N ALA A 507 10.73 -37.14 41.97
CA ALA A 507 11.56 -37.36 40.78
C ALA A 507 10.75 -37.31 39.47
N GLN A 508 9.51 -37.77 39.51
CA GLN A 508 8.58 -37.70 38.38
C GLN A 508 8.12 -36.28 38.10
N ARG A 509 7.74 -35.52 39.14
CA ARG A 509 7.40 -34.10 39.01
C ARG A 509 8.60 -33.26 38.54
N GLN A 510 9.81 -33.66 38.93
CA GLN A 510 11.04 -33.07 38.40
C GLN A 510 11.19 -33.29 36.89
N ARG A 511 10.93 -34.50 36.39
CA ARG A 511 10.96 -34.78 34.94
C ARG A 511 9.91 -33.98 34.17
N ALA A 512 8.70 -33.82 34.71
CA ALA A 512 7.68 -32.97 34.11
C ALA A 512 8.16 -31.50 33.99
N ALA A 513 8.77 -30.96 35.05
CA ALA A 513 9.32 -29.61 35.04
C ALA A 513 10.47 -29.46 34.03
N GLU A 514 11.39 -30.41 33.96
CA GLU A 514 12.48 -30.42 32.97
C GLU A 514 11.96 -30.50 31.53
N ALA A 515 10.89 -31.25 31.29
CA ALA A 515 10.24 -31.33 30.00
C ALA A 515 9.63 -30.00 29.56
N ILE A 516 8.88 -29.33 30.45
CA ILE A 516 8.32 -28.00 30.15
C ILE A 516 9.45 -27.00 29.89
N TYR A 517 10.51 -27.03 30.70
CA TYR A 517 11.69 -26.20 30.51
C TYR A 517 12.30 -26.37 29.10
N GLN A 518 12.58 -27.61 28.70
CA GLN A 518 13.14 -27.89 27.37
C GLN A 518 12.16 -27.51 26.25
N GLY A 519 10.86 -27.70 26.44
CA GLY A 519 9.84 -27.31 25.45
C GLY A 519 9.79 -25.80 25.23
N ILE A 520 9.97 -25.02 26.30
CA ILE A 520 10.08 -23.56 26.21
C ILE A 520 11.37 -23.15 25.48
N LEU A 521 12.50 -23.82 25.74
CA LEU A 521 13.74 -23.55 24.99
C LEU A 521 13.59 -23.90 23.50
N ASP A 522 12.98 -25.04 23.18
CA ASP A 522 12.72 -25.45 21.79
C ASP A 522 11.80 -24.44 21.06
N TYR A 523 10.81 -23.87 21.76
CA TYR A 523 9.98 -22.80 21.22
C TYR A 523 10.81 -21.58 20.82
N TYR A 524 11.70 -21.11 21.71
CA TYR A 524 12.54 -19.96 21.38
C TYR A 524 13.60 -20.27 20.32
N GLU A 525 14.13 -21.50 20.27
CA GLU A 525 15.02 -21.97 19.21
C GLU A 525 14.35 -21.90 17.84
N GLU A 526 13.12 -22.41 17.74
CA GLU A 526 12.33 -22.37 16.50
C GLU A 526 11.98 -20.93 16.08
N MET A 527 11.81 -20.02 17.04
CA MET A 527 11.67 -18.58 16.79
C MET A 527 12.97 -17.90 16.33
N GLY A 528 14.05 -18.66 16.15
CA GLY A 528 15.33 -18.22 15.59
C GLY A 528 16.34 -17.74 16.64
N ASN A 529 16.13 -18.05 17.92
CA ASN A 529 17.00 -17.58 18.99
C ASN A 529 18.00 -18.65 19.43
N ASN A 530 19.24 -18.27 19.73
CA ASN A 530 20.24 -19.22 20.22
C ASN A 530 20.06 -19.50 21.73
N VAL A 531 19.56 -20.70 22.06
CA VAL A 531 19.37 -21.18 23.43
C VAL A 531 20.32 -22.33 23.82
N SER A 532 21.28 -22.69 22.96
CA SER A 532 22.04 -23.94 23.12
C SER A 532 22.83 -24.01 24.43
N SER A 533 23.29 -22.85 24.94
CA SER A 533 24.03 -22.74 26.20
C SER A 533 23.18 -22.96 27.45
N PHE A 534 21.86 -23.03 27.34
CA PHE A 534 20.95 -23.17 28.47
C PHE A 534 20.40 -24.59 28.65
N ARG A 535 20.71 -25.52 27.75
CA ARG A 535 20.13 -26.87 27.79
C ARG A 535 20.56 -27.70 29.00
#